data_AF-A0A6F8VBJ0-F1
#
_entry.id   AF-A0A6F8VBJ0-F1
#
_cell.length_a   1.000
_cell.length_b   1.000
_cell.length_c   1.000
_cell.angle_alpha   90.00
_cell.angle_beta   90.00
_cell.angle_gamma   90.00
#
_symmetry.space_group_name_H-M   'P 1'
#
loop_
_entity.id
_entity.type
_entity.pdbx_description
1 polymer ?
#
loop_
_entity_poly.entity_id
_entity_poly.type
_entity_poly.pdbx_seq_one_letter_code
_entity_poly.pdbx_strand_id
1 'polypeptide(L)'
;MGIRQRVLDAELLWNSNQREGAWIQAMIATAASARKRYPKPISDSESFKRYIRDIGWTIFTGNPKPPNLQTGHVLFKFGERSFEDILYKDYRCSWIHEAALDNAGLSESKVKGNAIIETLVVGANTQLPDHWVLNILNAIRWSPENANEFDEK
;
A
#
# COMPACT_ATOMS: atom_id res chain seq x y z
N MET A 1 5.28 -19.75 3.51
CA MET A 1 4.88 -18.35 3.83
C MET A 1 4.68 -17.61 2.52
N GLY A 2 3.51 -17.03 2.30
CA GLY A 2 3.11 -16.44 1.02
C GLY A 2 2.42 -15.08 1.20
N ILE A 3 1.99 -14.48 0.09
CA ILE A 3 1.33 -13.17 0.08
C ILE A 3 0.07 -13.19 0.94
N ARG A 4 -0.71 -14.28 0.87
CA ARG A 4 -1.91 -14.48 1.69
C ARG A 4 -1.63 -14.33 3.19
N GLN A 5 -0.57 -14.99 3.69
CA GLN A 5 -0.24 -14.93 5.11
C GLN A 5 0.11 -13.51 5.55
N ARG A 6 0.86 -12.76 4.73
CA ARG A 6 1.21 -11.36 5.02
C ARG A 6 0.01 -10.45 5.07
N VAL A 7 -0.98 -10.69 4.20
CA VAL A 7 -2.26 -9.96 4.25
C VAL A 7 -3.01 -10.28 5.54
N LEU A 8 -3.12 -11.57 5.92
CA LEU A 8 -3.78 -11.97 7.18
C LEU A 8 -3.08 -11.40 8.43
N ASP A 9 -1.74 -11.45 8.46
CA ASP A 9 -0.95 -10.89 9.55
C ASP A 9 -1.20 -9.37 9.67
N ALA A 10 -1.26 -8.66 8.53
CA ALA A 10 -1.54 -7.23 8.51
C ALA A 10 -2.91 -6.89 9.13
N GLU A 11 -3.94 -7.67 8.81
CA GLU A 11 -5.29 -7.47 9.35
C GLU A 11 -5.37 -7.75 10.85
N LEU A 12 -4.71 -8.81 11.32
CA LEU A 12 -4.64 -9.12 12.76
C LEU A 12 -3.98 -7.98 13.54
N LEU A 13 -2.88 -7.42 13.00
CA LEU A 13 -2.19 -6.28 13.59
C LEU A 13 -3.07 -5.02 13.56
N TRP A 14 -3.75 -4.77 12.45
CA TRP A 14 -4.71 -3.66 12.32
C TRP A 14 -5.82 -3.76 13.38
N ASN A 15 -6.43 -4.93 13.53
CA ASN A 15 -7.51 -5.16 14.49
C ASN A 15 -7.04 -5.06 15.95
N SER A 16 -5.75 -5.29 16.17
CA SER A 16 -5.09 -5.16 17.48
C SER A 16 -4.50 -3.76 17.72
N ASN A 17 -4.86 -2.77 16.90
CA ASN A 17 -4.37 -1.39 16.95
C ASN A 17 -2.84 -1.22 16.76
N GLN A 18 -2.17 -2.24 16.21
CA GLN A 18 -0.75 -2.17 15.84
C GLN A 18 -0.60 -1.67 14.40
N ARG A 19 -0.83 -0.36 14.21
CA ARG A 19 -0.91 0.28 12.88
C ARG A 19 0.37 0.13 12.07
N GLU A 20 1.53 0.42 12.67
CA GLU A 20 2.83 0.28 11.99
C GLU A 20 3.09 -1.16 11.56
N GLY A 21 2.83 -2.13 12.46
CA GLY A 21 2.98 -3.55 12.15
C GLY A 21 2.11 -3.97 10.96
N ALA A 22 0.86 -3.51 10.91
CA ALA A 22 -0.02 -3.77 9.78
C ALA A 22 0.55 -3.24 8.46
N TRP A 23 1.03 -2.00 8.46
CA TRP A 23 1.65 -1.38 7.29
C TRP A 23 2.92 -2.10 6.84
N ILE A 24 3.78 -2.53 7.76
CA ILE A 24 5.00 -3.30 7.43
C ILE A 24 4.62 -4.59 6.69
N GLN A 25 3.66 -5.35 7.22
CA GLN A 25 3.18 -6.56 6.56
C GLN A 25 2.58 -6.27 5.17
N ALA A 26 1.81 -5.19 5.04
CA ALA A 26 1.27 -4.74 3.76
C ALA A 26 2.37 -4.35 2.75
N MET A 27 3.45 -3.69 3.19
CA MET A 27 4.59 -3.35 2.31
C MET A 27 5.33 -4.59 1.83
N ILE A 28 5.50 -5.61 2.69
CA ILE A 28 6.09 -6.89 2.30
C ILE A 28 5.20 -7.61 1.27
N ALA A 29 3.88 -7.68 1.52
CA ALA A 29 2.92 -8.27 0.60
C ALA A 29 2.88 -7.54 -0.75
N THR A 30 2.98 -6.21 -0.73
CA THR A 30 3.07 -5.33 -1.91
C THR A 30 4.32 -5.66 -2.72
N ALA A 31 5.50 -5.75 -2.09
CA ALA A 31 6.75 -6.07 -2.78
C ALA A 31 6.72 -7.47 -3.42
N ALA A 32 6.15 -8.46 -2.73
CA ALA A 32 5.98 -9.80 -3.27
C ALA A 32 5.01 -9.83 -4.48
N SER A 33 3.90 -9.10 -4.40
CA SER A 33 2.94 -8.96 -5.51
C SER A 33 3.57 -8.26 -6.71
N ALA A 34 4.27 -7.15 -6.46
CA ALA A 34 5.03 -6.42 -7.48
C ALA A 34 6.04 -7.31 -8.20
N ARG A 35 6.72 -8.21 -7.46
CA ARG A 35 7.68 -9.14 -8.06
C ARG A 35 7.02 -10.21 -8.93
N LYS A 36 5.80 -10.66 -8.59
CA LYS A 36 5.02 -11.58 -9.43
C LYS A 36 4.60 -10.91 -10.74
N ARG A 37 4.08 -9.67 -10.68
CA ARG A 37 3.67 -8.91 -11.87
C ARG A 37 4.83 -8.45 -12.74
N TYR A 38 5.92 -8.04 -12.10
CA TYR A 38 7.12 -7.49 -12.76
C TYR A 38 8.37 -8.28 -12.36
N PRO A 39 8.59 -9.45 -12.97
CA PRO A 39 9.76 -10.28 -12.69
C PRO A 39 11.07 -9.60 -13.15
N LYS A 40 12.20 -10.18 -12.74
CA LYS A 40 13.53 -9.74 -13.18
C LYS A 40 13.61 -9.74 -14.72
N PRO A 41 14.37 -8.82 -15.35
CA PRO A 41 15.47 -8.02 -14.78
C PRO A 41 15.09 -6.68 -14.15
N ILE A 42 13.80 -6.32 -14.08
CA ILE A 42 13.36 -5.04 -13.48
C ILE A 42 13.81 -4.98 -12.01
N SER A 43 14.40 -3.84 -11.62
CA SER A 43 14.88 -3.63 -10.25
C SER A 43 13.75 -3.71 -9.23
N ASP A 44 14.07 -3.99 -7.97
CA ASP A 44 13.07 -4.03 -6.91
C ASP A 44 12.30 -2.72 -6.74
N SER A 45 13.03 -1.61 -6.72
CA SER A 45 12.44 -0.27 -6.65
C SER A 45 11.47 -0.01 -7.79
N GLU A 46 11.87 -0.29 -9.03
CA GLU A 46 11.01 -0.03 -10.19
C GLU A 46 9.79 -0.96 -10.21
N SER A 47 9.98 -2.25 -9.90
CA SER A 47 8.86 -3.20 -9.82
C SER A 47 7.82 -2.77 -8.78
N PHE A 48 8.27 -2.36 -7.59
CA PHE A 48 7.41 -1.89 -6.51
C PHE A 48 6.66 -0.61 -6.91
N LYS A 49 7.39 0.39 -7.41
CA LYS A 49 6.80 1.68 -7.79
C LYS A 49 5.79 1.55 -8.92
N ARG A 50 6.10 0.72 -9.92
CA ARG A 50 5.18 0.44 -11.02
C ARG A 50 3.92 -0.26 -10.53
N TYR A 51 4.06 -1.23 -9.63
CA TYR A 51 2.91 -1.90 -9.03
C TYR A 51 2.01 -0.91 -8.27
N ILE A 52 2.57 -0.04 -7.41
CA ILE A 52 1.82 1.02 -6.72
C ILE A 52 1.05 1.91 -7.69
N ARG A 53 1.68 2.34 -8.79
CA ARG A 53 1.01 3.14 -9.83
C ARG A 53 -0.20 2.43 -10.43
N ASP A 54 -0.11 1.12 -10.65
CA ASP A 54 -1.21 0.34 -11.22
C ASP A 54 -2.37 0.18 -10.24
N ILE A 55 -2.06 -0.01 -8.95
CA ILE A 55 -3.06 -0.23 -7.90
C ILE A 55 -3.52 1.05 -7.20
N GLY A 56 -2.95 2.20 -7.57
CA GLY A 56 -3.20 3.49 -6.91
C GLY A 56 -4.68 3.83 -6.80
N TRP A 57 -5.48 3.58 -7.84
CA TRP A 57 -6.93 3.79 -7.79
C TRP A 57 -7.57 3.12 -6.57
N THR A 58 -7.24 1.86 -6.33
CA THR A 58 -7.79 1.12 -5.20
C THR A 58 -7.31 1.69 -3.88
N ILE A 59 -6.06 2.13 -3.79
CA ILE A 59 -5.50 2.74 -2.58
C ILE A 59 -6.28 4.02 -2.22
N PHE A 60 -6.52 4.91 -3.18
CA PHE A 60 -7.17 6.21 -2.92
C PHE A 60 -8.68 6.14 -2.77
N THR A 61 -9.34 5.17 -3.41
CA THR A 61 -10.81 5.10 -3.42
C THR A 61 -11.37 4.00 -2.53
N GLY A 62 -10.54 3.06 -2.07
CA GLY A 62 -10.98 1.82 -1.41
C GLY A 62 -11.75 0.86 -2.32
N ASN A 63 -11.92 1.19 -3.61
CA ASN A 63 -12.75 0.45 -4.55
C ASN A 63 -11.91 -0.19 -5.67
N PRO A 64 -12.34 -1.34 -6.22
CA PRO A 64 -11.60 -1.98 -7.32
C PRO A 64 -11.56 -1.04 -8.52
N LYS A 65 -10.44 -1.07 -9.26
CA LYS A 65 -10.29 -0.31 -10.50
C LYS A 65 -11.36 -0.77 -11.52
N PRO A 66 -12.19 0.14 -12.07
CA PRO A 66 -13.18 -0.23 -13.07
C PRO A 66 -12.52 -0.80 -14.33
N PRO A 67 -13.10 -1.82 -14.98
CA PRO A 67 -12.50 -2.48 -16.16
C PRO A 67 -12.23 -1.52 -17.34
N ASN A 68 -13.10 -0.53 -17.51
CA ASN A 68 -13.06 0.42 -18.64
C ASN A 68 -12.27 1.69 -18.30
N LEU A 69 -11.78 1.83 -17.08
CA LEU A 69 -11.01 3.00 -16.70
C LEU A 69 -9.57 2.81 -17.18
N GLN A 70 -9.26 3.43 -18.32
CA GLN A 70 -7.88 3.69 -18.72
C GLN A 70 -7.29 4.73 -17.77
N THR A 71 -6.97 4.34 -16.54
CA THR A 71 -5.96 5.07 -15.79
C THR A 71 -4.64 4.79 -16.50
N GLY A 72 -4.31 5.60 -17.51
CA GLY A 72 -2.89 5.83 -17.82
C GLY A 72 -2.17 6.15 -16.51
N HIS A 73 -0.93 5.72 -16.34
CA HIS A 73 -0.17 5.81 -15.08
C HIS A 73 -0.44 7.13 -14.32
N VAL A 74 -1.41 7.12 -13.40
CA VAL A 74 -1.79 8.34 -12.68
C VAL A 74 -0.68 8.56 -11.67
N LEU A 75 0.16 9.54 -11.97
CA LEU A 75 1.21 9.96 -11.07
C LEU A 75 0.58 10.86 -10.01
N PHE A 76 0.34 10.29 -8.83
CA PHE A 76 -0.04 11.08 -7.67
C PHE A 76 1.22 11.74 -7.13
N LYS A 77 1.29 13.08 -7.23
CA LYS A 77 2.41 13.87 -6.73
C LYS A 77 2.03 14.63 -5.48
N PHE A 78 2.92 14.60 -4.50
CA PHE A 78 2.84 15.33 -3.24
C PHE A 78 4.03 16.29 -3.17
N GLY A 79 3.85 17.48 -3.74
CA GLY A 79 4.95 18.38 -4.10
C GLY A 79 5.78 17.80 -5.25
N GLU A 80 7.10 17.78 -5.09
CA GLU A 80 8.02 17.23 -6.10
C GLU A 80 8.13 15.68 -6.07
N ARG A 81 7.55 15.05 -5.05
CA ARG A 81 7.68 13.60 -4.82
C ARG A 81 6.46 12.86 -5.34
N SER A 82 6.68 11.72 -5.98
CA SER A 82 5.59 10.82 -6.35
C SER A 82 5.13 9.99 -5.14
N PHE A 83 3.87 9.55 -5.14
CA PHE A 83 3.32 8.71 -4.08
C PHE A 83 4.07 7.38 -3.97
N GLU A 84 4.42 6.78 -5.11
CA GLU A 84 5.19 5.55 -5.15
C GLU A 84 6.62 5.72 -4.63
N ASP A 85 7.24 6.90 -4.81
CA ASP A 85 8.52 7.22 -4.18
C ASP A 85 8.39 7.34 -2.67
N ILE A 86 7.33 7.98 -2.18
CA ILE A 86 7.06 8.14 -0.74
C ILE A 86 6.85 6.76 -0.12
N LEU A 87 5.98 5.92 -0.68
CA LEU A 87 5.76 4.56 -0.16
C LEU A 87 7.02 3.70 -0.19
N TYR A 88 7.84 3.81 -1.26
CA TYR A 88 9.04 3.01 -1.36
C TYR A 88 10.15 3.47 -0.41
N LYS A 89 10.48 4.77 -0.41
CA LYS A 89 11.62 5.31 0.35
C LYS A 89 11.25 5.55 1.80
N ASP A 90 10.22 6.35 2.03
CA ASP A 90 9.94 6.89 3.36
C ASP A 90 9.20 5.90 4.25
N TYR A 91 8.43 4.97 3.68
CA TYR A 91 7.67 3.97 4.44
C TYR A 91 8.34 2.61 4.39
N ARG A 92 8.44 1.99 3.20
CA ARG A 92 8.97 0.63 3.09
C ARG A 92 10.44 0.54 3.52
N CYS A 93 11.34 1.33 2.92
CA CYS A 93 12.76 1.24 3.23
C CYS A 93 13.05 1.62 4.68
N SER A 94 12.49 2.72 5.19
CA SER A 94 12.72 3.13 6.57
C SER A 94 12.19 2.12 7.58
N TRP A 95 10.97 1.59 7.43
CA TRP A 95 10.51 0.54 8.35
C TRP A 95 11.30 -0.76 8.24
N ILE A 96 11.65 -1.22 7.03
CA ILE A 96 12.28 -2.54 6.85
C ILE A 96 13.77 -2.51 7.18
N HIS A 97 14.48 -1.43 6.84
CA HIS A 97 15.94 -1.35 6.99
C HIS A 97 16.37 -0.59 8.25
N GLU A 98 15.58 0.40 8.68
CA GLU A 98 15.94 1.31 9.77
C GLU A 98 15.06 1.09 11.01
N ALA A 99 13.97 0.33 10.88
CA ALA A 99 12.98 0.08 11.93
C ALA A 99 12.38 1.37 12.54
N ALA A 100 12.32 2.45 11.74
CA ALA A 100 11.83 3.77 12.16
C ALA A 100 11.17 4.52 10.99
N LEU A 101 10.44 5.59 11.30
CA LEU A 101 9.98 6.61 10.34
C LEU A 101 10.48 7.99 10.78
N ASP A 102 11.63 8.42 10.27
CA ASP A 102 12.24 9.68 10.72
C ASP A 102 11.57 10.92 10.10
N ASN A 103 11.09 10.80 8.85
CA ASN A 103 10.54 11.91 8.07
C ASN A 103 9.18 11.59 7.41
N ALA A 104 8.45 10.65 8.00
CA ALA A 104 7.11 10.25 7.61
C ALA A 104 6.31 9.82 8.84
N GLY A 105 5.01 9.61 8.70
CA GLY A 105 4.18 9.16 9.82
C GLY A 105 2.82 8.67 9.39
N LEU A 106 2.07 8.06 10.30
CA LEU A 106 0.69 7.72 10.03
C LEU A 106 -0.21 8.77 10.68
N SER A 107 -1.20 9.24 9.93
CA SER A 107 -2.29 10.04 10.47
C SER A 107 -3.45 9.12 10.86
N GLU A 108 -3.98 9.33 12.05
CA GLU A 108 -5.09 8.53 12.57
C GLU A 108 -6.38 8.81 11.80
N SER A 109 -6.99 7.77 11.24
CA SER A 109 -8.30 7.85 10.61
C SER A 109 -9.41 7.78 11.66
N LYS A 110 -10.46 8.59 11.49
CA LYS A 110 -11.55 8.71 12.47
C LYS A 110 -12.87 8.24 11.88
N VAL A 111 -13.64 7.50 12.67
CA VAL A 111 -15.01 7.13 12.29
C VAL A 111 -15.95 8.28 12.68
N LYS A 112 -16.71 8.80 11.71
CA LYS A 112 -17.74 9.82 11.93
C LYS A 112 -19.06 9.35 11.30
N GLY A 113 -19.94 8.81 12.14
CA GLY A 113 -21.15 8.13 11.67
C GLY A 113 -20.77 6.89 10.87
N ASN A 114 -21.24 6.80 9.62
CA ASN A 114 -20.93 5.70 8.70
C ASN A 114 -19.74 5.97 7.79
N ALA A 115 -19.03 7.09 7.97
CA ALA A 115 -17.90 7.47 7.14
C ALA A 115 -16.58 7.34 7.90
N ILE A 116 -15.53 6.95 7.19
CA ILE A 116 -14.15 7.01 7.64
C ILE A 116 -13.56 8.33 7.14
N ILE A 117 -13.09 9.15 8.07
CA ILE A 117 -12.42 10.42 7.79
C ILE A 117 -10.93 10.16 7.82
N GLU A 118 -10.31 10.29 6.66
CA GLU A 118 -8.89 10.10 6.43
C GLU A 118 -8.22 11.46 6.24
N THR A 119 -7.04 11.68 6.82
CA THR A 119 -6.33 12.96 6.70
C THR A 119 -4.97 12.74 6.07
N LEU A 120 -4.77 13.14 4.82
CA LEU A 120 -3.44 13.14 4.21
C LEU A 120 -2.72 14.44 4.57
N VAL A 121 -1.55 14.34 5.21
CA VAL A 121 -0.67 15.49 5.48
C VAL A 121 0.48 15.47 4.48
N VAL A 122 0.58 16.49 3.64
CA VAL A 122 1.65 16.61 2.63
C VAL A 122 2.66 17.67 3.06
N GLY A 123 3.94 17.30 3.08
CA GLY A 123 5.03 18.21 3.44
C GLY A 123 6.34 17.47 3.72
N ALA A 124 7.26 18.13 4.42
CA ALA A 124 8.55 17.56 4.82
C ALA A 124 8.38 16.27 5.65
N ASN A 125 7.33 16.21 6.48
CA ASN A 125 6.89 15.00 7.18
C ASN A 125 5.53 14.57 6.61
N THR A 126 5.55 13.80 5.52
CA THR A 126 4.31 13.36 4.87
C THR A 126 3.65 12.27 5.71
N GLN A 127 2.41 12.50 6.14
CA GLN A 127 1.65 11.52 6.92
C GLN A 127 0.54 10.89 6.10
N LEU A 128 0.61 9.58 5.91
CA LEU A 128 -0.40 8.81 5.20
C LEU A 128 -1.54 8.41 6.15
N PRO A 129 -2.80 8.43 5.69
CA PRO A 129 -3.91 7.89 6.48
C PRO A 129 -3.66 6.44 6.83
N ASP A 130 -3.69 6.10 8.12
CA ASP A 130 -3.43 4.74 8.58
C ASP A 130 -4.37 3.71 7.94
N HIS A 131 -5.63 4.07 7.70
CA HIS A 131 -6.65 3.23 7.07
C HIS A 131 -6.33 2.82 5.64
N TRP A 132 -5.47 3.56 4.92
CA TRP A 132 -5.06 3.17 3.56
C TRP A 132 -4.34 1.83 3.51
N VAL A 133 -3.84 1.30 4.64
CA VAL A 133 -3.34 -0.07 4.69
C VAL A 133 -4.41 -1.06 4.24
N LEU A 134 -5.67 -0.90 4.66
CA LEU A 134 -6.75 -1.81 4.27
C LEU A 134 -7.04 -1.69 2.76
N ASN A 135 -6.96 -0.48 2.22
CA ASN A 135 -7.11 -0.26 0.78
C ASN A 135 -5.97 -0.95 -0.01
N ILE A 136 -4.72 -0.89 0.50
CA ILE A 136 -3.58 -1.61 -0.08
C ILE A 136 -3.81 -3.13 -0.03
N LEU A 137 -4.29 -3.67 1.10
CA LEU A 137 -4.59 -5.09 1.24
C LEU A 137 -5.68 -5.54 0.25
N ASN A 138 -6.74 -4.75 0.09
CA ASN A 138 -7.78 -5.01 -0.91
C ASN A 138 -7.23 -4.97 -2.34
N ALA A 139 -6.34 -4.01 -2.63
CA ALA A 139 -5.69 -3.93 -3.93
C ALA A 139 -4.81 -5.15 -4.24
N ILE A 140 -4.12 -5.69 -3.23
CA ILE A 140 -3.34 -6.92 -3.33
C ILE A 140 -4.24 -8.11 -3.61
N ARG A 141 -5.39 -8.22 -2.94
CA ARG A 141 -6.37 -9.30 -3.16
C ARG A 141 -6.95 -9.29 -4.57
N TRP A 142 -7.29 -8.11 -5.07
CA TRP A 142 -7.89 -7.95 -6.40
C TRP A 142 -6.87 -7.99 -7.54
N SER A 143 -5.58 -8.07 -7.23
CA SER A 143 -4.54 -8.14 -8.25
C SER A 143 -4.51 -9.53 -8.91
N PRO A 144 -4.63 -9.63 -10.25
CA PRO A 144 -4.79 -10.90 -10.94
C PRO A 144 -3.67 -11.93 -10.68
N GLU A 145 -2.43 -11.47 -10.51
CA GLU A 145 -1.27 -12.31 -10.19
C GLU A 145 -1.36 -13.01 -8.82
N ASN A 146 -2.29 -12.55 -7.97
CA ASN A 146 -2.53 -13.10 -6.66
C ASN A 146 -3.82 -13.93 -6.57
N ALA A 147 -4.56 -14.11 -7.67
CA ALA A 147 -5.83 -14.84 -7.66
C ALA A 147 -5.70 -16.22 -6.96
N ASN A 148 -4.67 -17.00 -7.32
CA ASN A 148 -4.40 -18.31 -6.71
C ASN A 148 -4.09 -18.29 -5.20
N GLU A 149 -3.81 -17.14 -4.61
CA GLU A 149 -3.54 -16.98 -3.17
C GLU A 149 -4.83 -16.71 -2.37
N PHE A 150 -5.89 -16.26 -3.03
CA PHE A 150 -7.11 -15.75 -2.39
C PHE A 150 -8.40 -16.38 -2.89
N ASP A 151 -8.36 -17.09 -4.02
CA ASP A 151 -9.48 -17.92 -4.46
C ASP A 151 -9.62 -19.11 -3.51
N GLU A 152 -10.74 -19.16 -2.79
CA GLU A 152 -11.17 -20.33 -2.04
C GLU A 152 -11.37 -21.49 -3.01
N LYS A 153 -10.62 -22.58 -2.83
CA LYS A 153 -11.06 -23.90 -3.27
C LYS A 153 -11.94 -24.51 -2.21
#